data_AF-A0A4R8Q737-F1
#
_entry.id   AF-A0A4R8Q737-F1
#
_cell.length_a   1.000
_cell.length_b   1.000
_cell.length_c   1.000
_cell.angle_alpha   90.00
_cell.angle_beta   90.00
_cell.angle_gamma   90.00
#
_symmetry.space_group_name_H-M   'P 1'
#
loop_
_entity.id
_entity.type
_entity.pdbx_description
1 polymer ?
#
loop_
_entity_poly.entity_id
_entity_poly.type
_entity_poly.pdbx_seq_one_letter_code
_entity_poly.pdbx_strand_id
1 'polypeptide(L)'
;MSTSEKEGLLLRSQRLHAWKTPFTMCLCMMGGVGFAVVHHCFYGSLDGTEPSSDTYRAFGGTVGGASSQQLNIALGTLLASMAKILLSMAISTAQEQHAWRVLKTCPSKLRAIDGLLTSKSNFSNIMDGRLWLRYPLSMFLSLLFW
;
A
#
# COMPACT_ATOMS: atom_id res chain seq x y z
N MET A 1 -8.35 -18.32 -38.11
CA MET A 1 -7.61 -18.27 -36.83
C MET A 1 -7.60 -19.66 -36.21
N SER A 2 -6.43 -20.28 -36.14
CA SER A 2 -6.25 -21.68 -35.70
C SER A 2 -6.43 -21.81 -34.18
N THR A 3 -6.85 -22.98 -33.70
CA THR A 3 -6.96 -23.31 -32.26
C THR A 3 -5.64 -23.05 -31.52
N SER A 4 -4.50 -23.35 -32.15
CA SER A 4 -3.15 -23.10 -31.61
C SER A 4 -2.86 -21.61 -31.41
N GLU A 5 -3.40 -20.75 -32.27
CA GLU A 5 -3.24 -19.30 -32.21
C GLU A 5 -4.02 -18.70 -31.01
N LYS A 6 -5.22 -19.22 -30.75
CA LYS A 6 -6.04 -18.83 -29.60
C LYS A 6 -5.40 -19.24 -28.27
N GLU A 7 -4.85 -20.45 -28.20
CA GLU A 7 -4.13 -20.94 -27.02
C GLU A 7 -2.88 -20.09 -26.73
N GLY A 8 -2.11 -19.74 -27.76
CA GLY A 8 -0.95 -18.85 -27.63
C GLY A 8 -1.29 -17.47 -27.08
N LEU A 9 -2.40 -16.87 -27.55
CA LEU A 9 -2.88 -15.57 -27.04
C LEU A 9 -3.37 -15.65 -25.59
N LEU A 10 -4.06 -16.73 -25.22
CA LEU A 10 -4.52 -16.96 -23.84
C LEU A 10 -3.34 -17.11 -22.88
N LEU A 11 -2.31 -17.86 -23.27
CA LEU A 11 -1.09 -18.03 -22.47
C LEU A 11 -0.33 -16.69 -22.30
N ARG A 12 -0.23 -15.87 -23.35
CA ARG A 12 0.40 -14.54 -23.27
C ARG A 12 -0.38 -13.59 -22.36
N SER A 13 -1.71 -13.58 -22.46
CA SER A 13 -2.63 -12.84 -21.60
C SER A 13 -2.48 -13.25 -20.12
N GLN A 14 -2.52 -14.55 -19.85
CA GLN A 14 -2.29 -15.14 -18.52
C GLN A 14 -0.94 -14.72 -17.94
N ARG A 15 0.13 -14.80 -18.75
CA ARG A 15 1.47 -14.40 -18.32
C ARG A 15 1.55 -12.91 -18.00
N LEU A 16 0.99 -12.04 -18.84
CA LEU A 16 0.93 -10.60 -18.57
C LEU A 16 0.18 -10.32 -17.25
N HIS A 17 -0.94 -10.97 -17.00
CA HIS A 17 -1.67 -10.85 -15.73
C HIS A 17 -0.86 -11.32 -14.52
N ALA A 18 -0.10 -12.40 -14.64
CA ALA A 18 0.76 -12.89 -13.55
C ALA A 18 1.84 -11.87 -13.13
N TRP A 19 2.30 -11.00 -14.05
CA TRP A 19 3.30 -9.98 -13.77
C TRP A 19 2.73 -8.62 -13.35
N LYS A 20 1.47 -8.32 -13.65
CA LYS A 20 0.83 -7.06 -13.22
C LYS A 20 0.84 -6.93 -11.70
N THR A 21 0.47 -7.98 -10.98
CA THR A 21 0.36 -7.92 -9.51
C THR A 21 1.69 -7.65 -8.80
N PRO A 22 2.80 -8.38 -9.06
CA PRO A 22 4.08 -8.06 -8.44
C PRO A 22 4.61 -6.69 -8.87
N PHE A 23 4.37 -6.27 -10.11
CA PHE A 23 4.75 -4.94 -10.58
C PHE A 23 4.00 -3.83 -9.82
N THR A 24 2.69 -3.93 -9.69
CA THR A 24 1.88 -2.97 -8.91
C THR A 24 2.33 -2.95 -7.44
N MET A 25 2.59 -4.11 -6.84
CA MET A 25 3.08 -4.21 -5.46
C MET A 25 4.42 -3.47 -5.28
N CYS A 26 5.40 -3.71 -6.17
CA CYS A 26 6.69 -3.02 -6.16
C CYS A 26 6.53 -1.52 -6.37
N LEU A 27 5.70 -1.10 -7.33
CA LEU A 27 5.45 0.30 -7.63
C LEU A 27 4.82 1.03 -6.45
N CYS A 28 3.82 0.43 -5.80
CA CYS A 28 3.20 0.96 -4.59
C CYS A 28 4.20 1.04 -3.44
N MET A 29 5.04 0.04 -3.25
CA MET A 29 6.06 0.06 -2.19
C MET A 29 7.10 1.16 -2.42
N MET A 30 7.66 1.25 -3.64
CA MET A 30 8.61 2.30 -4.00
C MET A 30 7.98 3.69 -3.91
N GLY A 31 6.75 3.85 -4.38
CA GLY A 31 6.01 5.11 -4.28
C GLY A 31 5.77 5.50 -2.82
N GLY A 32 5.30 4.57 -1.98
CA GLY A 32 5.05 4.82 -0.56
C GLY A 32 6.30 5.27 0.19
N VAL A 33 7.42 4.57 -0.02
CA VAL A 33 8.73 4.97 0.53
C VAL A 33 9.17 6.34 -0.01
N GLY A 34 9.01 6.58 -1.31
CA GLY A 34 9.33 7.87 -1.93
C GLY A 34 8.56 9.02 -1.29
N PHE A 35 7.25 8.88 -1.11
CA PHE A 35 6.43 9.90 -0.43
C PHE A 35 6.84 10.09 1.04
N ALA A 36 7.20 9.02 1.75
CA ALA A 36 7.68 9.13 3.13
C ALA A 36 9.03 9.89 3.23
N VAL A 37 9.95 9.64 2.29
CA VAL A 37 11.22 10.36 2.19
C VAL A 37 10.97 11.83 1.86
N VAL A 38 10.13 12.12 0.87
CA VAL A 38 9.76 13.50 0.51
C VAL A 38 9.09 14.20 1.69
N HIS A 39 8.18 13.54 2.41
CA HIS A 39 7.57 14.07 3.63
C HIS A 39 8.62 14.43 4.69
N HIS A 40 9.60 13.53 4.93
CA HIS A 40 10.67 13.78 5.89
C HIS A 40 11.56 14.95 5.46
N CYS A 41 12.02 14.98 4.21
CA CYS A 41 12.81 16.09 3.67
C CYS A 41 12.03 17.40 3.69
N PHE A 42 10.72 17.38 3.41
CA PHE A 42 9.85 18.55 3.45
C PHE A 42 9.78 19.15 4.85
N TYR A 43 9.50 18.35 5.88
CA TYR A 43 9.53 18.85 7.26
C TYR A 43 10.93 19.23 7.72
N GLY A 44 11.97 18.54 7.27
CA GLY A 44 13.35 18.94 7.52
C GLY A 44 13.68 20.30 6.92
N SER A 45 13.12 20.65 5.75
CA SER A 45 13.30 21.98 5.15
C SER A 45 12.53 23.09 5.85
N LEU A 46 11.50 22.74 6.61
CA LEU A 46 10.69 23.67 7.40
C LEU A 46 11.24 23.86 8.83
N ASP A 47 12.12 22.98 9.28
CA ASP A 47 12.70 23.04 10.62
C ASP A 47 13.50 24.33 10.82
N GLY A 48 13.28 25.01 11.94
CA GLY A 48 13.89 26.30 12.23
C GLY A 48 13.33 27.51 11.46
N THR A 49 12.31 27.35 10.61
CA THR A 49 11.63 28.47 9.94
C THR A 49 10.51 29.03 10.82
N GLU A 50 10.51 30.35 11.07
CA GLU A 50 9.43 30.98 11.84
C GLU A 50 8.08 30.86 11.12
N PRO A 51 6.98 30.53 11.83
CA PRO A 51 5.65 30.47 11.23
C PRO A 51 5.22 31.87 10.77
N SER A 52 5.42 32.18 9.49
CA SER A 52 4.94 33.44 8.92
C SER A 52 3.40 33.41 8.88
N SER A 53 2.75 34.34 9.58
CA SER A 53 1.32 34.62 9.43
C SER A 53 0.97 35.21 8.06
N ASP A 54 1.99 35.49 7.24
CA ASP A 54 1.83 35.99 5.88
C ASP A 54 1.09 35.01 4.97
N THR A 55 0.17 35.60 4.19
CA THR A 55 -0.57 34.92 3.12
C THR A 55 0.41 34.34 2.11
N TYR A 56 0.23 33.06 1.78
CA TYR A 56 1.10 32.37 0.84
C TYR A 56 1.06 33.05 -0.54
N ARG A 57 2.24 33.45 -1.03
CA ARG A 57 2.43 34.02 -2.37
C ARG A 57 3.12 32.99 -3.25
N ALA A 58 2.39 32.48 -4.25
CA ALA A 58 2.96 31.64 -5.29
C ALA A 58 2.53 32.17 -6.66
N PHE A 59 3.40 32.00 -7.67
CA PHE A 59 3.12 32.44 -9.04
C PHE A 59 2.83 33.95 -9.19
N GLY A 60 3.54 34.80 -8.43
CA GLY A 60 3.42 36.26 -8.56
C GLY A 60 2.14 36.88 -7.99
N GLY A 61 1.30 36.12 -7.29
CA GLY A 61 0.09 36.60 -6.62
C GLY A 61 -0.18 35.92 -5.28
N THR A 62 -1.11 36.46 -4.50
CA THR A 62 -1.65 35.82 -3.28
C THR A 62 -2.55 34.64 -3.69
N VAL A 63 -2.14 33.42 -3.36
CA VAL A 63 -2.90 32.20 -3.70
C VAL A 63 -3.85 31.88 -2.56
N GLY A 64 -5.05 32.50 -2.60
CA GLY A 64 -6.08 32.35 -1.58
C GLY A 64 -5.65 32.95 -0.23
N GLY A 65 -6.60 33.33 0.62
CA GLY A 65 -6.31 33.86 1.96
C GLY A 65 -5.74 32.84 2.94
N ALA A 66 -5.10 31.77 2.46
CA ALA A 66 -4.54 30.72 3.29
C ALA A 66 -3.16 31.15 3.84
N SER A 67 -2.99 30.98 5.15
CA SER A 67 -1.69 31.15 5.80
C SER A 67 -0.70 30.11 5.28
N SER A 68 0.56 30.51 5.16
CA SER A 68 1.68 29.61 4.80
C SER A 68 1.75 28.38 5.69
N GLN A 69 1.38 28.49 6.97
CA GLN A 69 1.31 27.37 7.91
C GLN A 69 0.23 26.35 7.53
N GLN A 70 -0.96 26.82 7.15
CA GLN A 70 -2.07 25.94 6.76
C GLN A 70 -1.72 25.14 5.50
N LEU A 71 -1.05 25.77 4.54
CA LEU A 71 -0.59 25.13 3.32
C LEU A 71 0.48 24.07 3.61
N ASN A 72 1.44 24.37 4.50
CA ASN A 72 2.48 23.40 4.90
C ASN A 72 1.88 22.17 5.59
N ILE A 73 0.92 22.37 6.50
CA ILE A 73 0.21 21.26 7.16
C ILE A 73 -0.57 20.43 6.13
N ALA A 74 -1.26 21.08 5.19
CA ALA A 74 -2.01 20.39 4.15
C ALA A 74 -1.10 19.55 3.24
N LEU A 75 0.03 20.11 2.80
CA LEU A 75 1.02 19.39 1.99
C LEU A 75 1.64 18.23 2.75
N GLY A 76 2.07 18.43 4.00
CA GLY A 76 2.57 17.37 4.85
C GLY A 76 1.55 16.25 5.04
N THR A 77 0.29 16.60 5.33
CA THR A 77 -0.80 15.63 5.48
C THR A 77 -1.05 14.84 4.18
N LEU A 78 -1.02 15.51 3.02
CA LEU A 78 -1.18 14.87 1.72
C LEU A 78 -0.05 13.85 1.46
N LEU A 79 1.21 14.25 1.66
CA LEU A 79 2.38 13.39 1.47
C LEU A 79 2.32 12.16 2.39
N ALA A 80 2.01 12.36 3.68
CA ALA A 80 1.86 11.29 4.66
C ALA A 80 0.71 10.32 4.29
N SER A 81 -0.42 10.87 3.85
CA SER A 81 -1.59 10.09 3.44
C SER A 81 -1.28 9.25 2.21
N MET A 82 -0.58 9.82 1.23
CA MET A 82 -0.19 9.10 0.02
C MET A 82 0.81 7.99 0.32
N ALA A 83 1.80 8.24 1.18
CA ALA A 83 2.73 7.22 1.67
C ALA A 83 1.98 6.05 2.31
N LYS A 84 1.03 6.34 3.21
CA LYS A 84 0.21 5.35 3.90
C LYS A 84 -0.63 4.52 2.90
N ILE A 85 -1.38 5.18 2.01
CA ILE A 85 -2.25 4.52 1.02
C ILE A 85 -1.43 3.54 0.16
N LEU A 86 -0.30 4.00 -0.38
CA LEU A 86 0.53 3.18 -1.26
C LEU A 86 1.16 1.99 -0.52
N LEU A 87 1.66 2.20 0.70
CA LEU A 87 2.23 1.12 1.49
C LEU A 87 1.16 0.08 1.91
N SER A 88 -0.03 0.54 2.32
CA SER A 88 -1.16 -0.34 2.65
C SER A 88 -1.62 -1.18 1.45
N MET A 89 -1.62 -0.60 0.24
CA MET A 89 -1.91 -1.36 -1.00
C MET A 89 -0.84 -2.42 -1.30
N ALA A 90 0.44 -2.09 -1.12
CA ALA A 90 1.53 -3.03 -1.30
C ALA A 90 1.43 -4.20 -0.31
N ILE A 91 1.21 -3.91 0.98
CA ILE A 91 1.03 -4.92 2.03
C ILE A 91 -0.19 -5.80 1.74
N SER A 92 -1.33 -5.21 1.40
CA SER A 92 -2.56 -5.95 1.07
C SER A 92 -2.36 -6.91 -0.08
N THR A 93 -1.68 -6.47 -1.14
CA THR A 93 -1.39 -7.28 -2.31
C THR A 93 -0.41 -8.41 -1.98
N ALA A 94 0.64 -8.12 -1.21
CA ALA A 94 1.62 -9.11 -0.76
C ALA A 94 0.96 -10.21 0.09
N GLN A 95 0.08 -9.81 1.01
CA GLN A 95 -0.66 -10.73 1.89
C GLN A 95 -1.56 -11.65 1.07
N GLU A 96 -2.34 -11.12 0.13
CA GLU A 96 -3.20 -11.92 -0.74
C GLU A 96 -2.39 -12.90 -1.60
N GLN A 97 -1.31 -12.43 -2.23
CA GLN A 97 -0.43 -13.28 -3.05
C GLN A 97 0.19 -14.40 -2.22
N HIS A 98 0.67 -14.10 -1.02
CA HIS A 98 1.24 -15.09 -0.12
C HIS A 98 0.18 -16.10 0.36
N ALA A 99 -0.99 -15.62 0.81
CA ALA A 99 -2.08 -16.48 1.24
C ALA A 99 -2.50 -17.46 0.14
N TRP A 100 -2.71 -16.98 -1.09
CA TRP A 100 -3.07 -17.85 -2.21
C TRP A 100 -1.98 -18.84 -2.59
N ARG A 101 -0.70 -18.47 -2.49
CA ARG A 101 0.40 -19.41 -2.72
C ARG A 101 0.39 -20.55 -1.70
N VAL A 102 0.26 -20.22 -0.42
CA VAL A 102 0.26 -21.24 0.64
C VAL A 102 -0.98 -22.14 0.59
N LEU A 103 -2.14 -21.57 0.28
CA LEU A 103 -3.39 -22.33 0.13
C LEU A 103 -3.35 -23.32 -1.04
N LYS A 104 -2.59 -23.01 -2.10
CA LYS A 104 -2.39 -23.92 -3.23
C LYS A 104 -1.44 -25.08 -2.90
N THR A 105 -0.47 -24.87 -2.01
CA THR A 105 0.54 -25.89 -1.66
C THR A 105 0.09 -26.81 -0.53
N CYS A 106 -0.85 -26.37 0.31
CA CYS A 106 -1.24 -27.12 1.51
C CYS A 106 -2.77 -27.23 1.65
N PRO A 107 -3.32 -28.46 1.79
CA PRO A 107 -4.73 -28.62 2.11
C PRO A 107 -5.03 -27.98 3.46
N SER A 108 -6.00 -27.08 3.47
CA SER A 108 -6.32 -26.21 4.61
C SER A 108 -7.81 -26.31 4.94
N LYS A 109 -8.14 -26.33 6.23
CA LYS A 109 -9.55 -26.31 6.67
C LYS A 109 -10.19 -24.99 6.24
N LEU A 110 -11.43 -25.02 5.76
CA LEU A 110 -12.15 -23.83 5.29
C LEU A 110 -12.15 -22.69 6.32
N ARG A 111 -12.31 -23.01 7.61
CA ARG A 111 -12.21 -22.03 8.71
C ARG A 111 -10.87 -21.29 8.78
N ALA A 112 -9.77 -21.97 8.48
CA ALA A 112 -8.44 -21.36 8.47
C ALA A 112 -8.23 -20.47 7.24
N ILE A 113 -8.84 -20.84 6.10
CA ILE A 113 -8.87 -20.01 4.88
C ILE A 113 -9.64 -18.72 5.16
N ASP A 114 -10.83 -18.85 5.72
CA ASP A 114 -11.71 -17.73 6.01
C ASP A 114 -11.08 -16.77 7.02
N GLY A 115 -10.53 -17.29 8.13
CA GLY A 115 -9.81 -16.49 9.11
C GLY A 115 -8.58 -15.77 8.55
N LEU A 116 -7.84 -16.42 7.65
CA LEU A 116 -6.68 -15.83 6.97
C LEU A 116 -7.08 -14.68 6.05
N LEU A 117 -8.11 -14.87 5.21
CA LEU A 117 -8.56 -13.87 4.24
C LEU A 117 -9.31 -12.70 4.90
N THR A 118 -10.00 -12.95 6.00
CA THR A 118 -10.72 -11.92 6.77
C THR A 118 -9.85 -11.21 7.81
N SER A 119 -8.58 -11.60 7.99
CA SER A 119 -7.68 -10.96 8.96
C SER A 119 -7.44 -9.46 8.71
N LYS A 120 -7.58 -9.00 7.46
CA LYS A 120 -7.49 -7.58 7.09
C LYS A 120 -8.73 -6.76 7.44
N SER A 121 -9.90 -7.39 7.55
CA SER A 121 -11.17 -6.72 7.89
C SER A 121 -11.58 -6.94 9.35
N ASN A 122 -11.14 -8.03 9.96
CA ASN A 122 -11.47 -8.43 11.33
C ASN A 122 -10.20 -8.57 12.16
N PHE A 123 -9.88 -7.54 12.94
CA PHE A 123 -8.72 -7.54 13.84
C PHE A 123 -8.70 -8.72 14.82
N SER A 124 -9.87 -9.21 15.24
CA SER A 124 -9.97 -10.38 16.14
C SER A 124 -9.29 -11.64 15.56
N ASN A 125 -9.28 -11.81 14.24
CA ASN A 125 -8.61 -12.95 13.60
C ASN A 125 -7.08 -12.85 13.68
N ILE A 126 -6.54 -11.65 13.88
CA ILE A 126 -5.10 -11.46 14.16
C ILE A 126 -4.74 -12.03 15.53
N MET A 127 -5.67 -12.17 16.46
CA MET A 127 -5.40 -12.74 17.78
C MET A 127 -5.46 -14.29 17.79
N ASP A 128 -5.82 -14.96 16.67
CA ASP A 128 -5.87 -16.43 16.63
C ASP A 128 -4.46 -17.02 16.50
N GLY A 129 -3.91 -17.51 17.61
CA GLY A 129 -2.58 -18.13 17.66
C GLY A 129 -2.41 -19.33 16.70
N ARG A 130 -3.49 -20.04 16.32
CA ARG A 130 -3.40 -21.13 15.33
C ARG A 130 -3.06 -20.61 13.93
N LEU A 131 -3.55 -19.43 13.57
CA LEU A 131 -3.21 -18.80 12.30
C LEU A 131 -1.76 -18.31 12.30
N TRP A 132 -1.24 -17.82 13.42
CA TRP A 132 0.17 -17.44 13.56
C TRP A 132 1.12 -18.63 13.44
N LEU A 133 0.78 -19.76 14.05
CA LEU A 133 1.57 -20.99 13.95
C LEU A 133 1.61 -21.56 12.52
N ARG A 134 0.53 -21.38 11.75
CA ARG A 134 0.38 -21.95 10.41
C ARG A 134 0.82 -21.00 9.29
N TYR A 135 0.58 -19.70 9.45
CA TYR A 135 0.75 -18.65 8.43
C TYR A 135 1.44 -17.38 8.98
N PRO A 136 2.60 -17.49 9.65
CA PRO A 136 3.20 -16.37 10.39
C PRO A 136 3.44 -15.13 9.51
N LEU A 137 3.91 -15.33 8.27
CA LEU A 137 4.19 -14.22 7.36
C LEU A 137 2.93 -13.48 6.91
N SER A 138 1.85 -14.22 6.61
CA SER A 138 0.56 -13.58 6.26
C SER A 138 -0.02 -12.81 7.44
N MET A 139 0.08 -13.36 8.66
CA MET A 139 -0.41 -12.69 9.86
C MET A 139 0.41 -11.44 10.18
N PHE A 140 1.72 -11.48 9.98
CA PHE A 140 2.59 -10.31 10.12
C PHE A 140 2.24 -9.22 9.11
N LEU A 141 1.97 -9.58 7.84
CA LEU A 141 1.52 -8.63 6.83
C LEU A 141 0.14 -8.04 7.17
N SER A 142 -0.79 -8.86 7.65
CA SER A 142 -2.10 -8.36 8.13
C SER A 142 -1.95 -7.44 9.34
N LEU A 143 -1.00 -7.71 10.25
CA LEU A 143 -0.71 -6.83 11.38
C LEU A 143 -0.15 -5.49 10.92
N LEU A 144 0.78 -5.47 9.95
CA LEU A 144 1.32 -4.23 9.39
C LEU A 144 0.28 -3.39 8.62
N PHE A 145 -0.84 -3.99 8.23
CA PHE A 145 -1.91 -3.28 7.53
C PHE A 145 -2.74 -2.40 8.46
N TRP A 146 -2.86 -2.76 9.75
CA TRP A 146 -3.57 -1.99 10.78
C TRP A 146 -2.72 -0.82 11.28
#